data_AF-A0A7S1BMD7-F1
#
_entry.id   AF-A0A7S1BMD7-F1
#
_cell.length_a   1.000
_cell.length_b   1.000
_cell.length_c   1.000
_cell.angle_alpha   90.00
_cell.angle_beta   90.00
_cell.angle_gamma   90.00
#
_symmetry.space_group_name_H-M   'P 1'
#
loop_
_entity.id
_entity.type
_entity.pdbx_description
1 polymer ?
#
loop_
_entity_poly.entity_id
_entity_poly.type
_entity_poly.pdbx_seq_one_letter_code
_entity_poly.pdbx_strand_id
1 'polypeptide(L)'
;PQKLAGLRSSPPLAEAMLRRVEDLPASAEGDAVALAVALWGNQMDLSIWPAGTEGDRAGAFAQVLDRAADHLLWDDTDEVTKLLAERRKEGGGVVDVVVDNAGFELVTDLALADHLVTSGAAREVTFRVKAHPTFVSDALENDLVETAEHYAGLEGEEFRACAKAGKRWVDHLKAGRWTCQNENFWVQPSAMWEMSPALRESLARGNLTVVKGDANYRRLLGDRTWDHSADAFQDVVGAYFPCPVVALRTLKAEVACGLDKEKAAKAAADDENWMCNGKYGVVHFGSGVGA
;
A
#
# COMPACT_ATOMS: atom_id res chain seq x y z
N PRO A 1 15.49 -17.21 -5.57
CA PRO A 1 14.68 -18.30 -6.18
C PRO A 1 13.18 -18.18 -5.92
N GLN A 2 12.75 -18.07 -4.65
CA GLN A 2 11.32 -17.97 -4.29
C GLN A 2 10.67 -16.68 -4.79
N LYS A 3 11.30 -15.51 -4.59
CA LYS A 3 10.81 -14.22 -5.11
C LYS A 3 10.64 -14.23 -6.64
N LEU A 4 11.64 -14.76 -7.36
CA LEU A 4 11.58 -14.90 -8.82
C LEU A 4 10.46 -15.85 -9.28
N ALA A 5 10.22 -16.95 -8.55
CA ALA A 5 9.10 -17.83 -8.84
C ALA A 5 7.76 -17.11 -8.64
N GLY A 6 7.62 -16.37 -7.53
CA GLY A 6 6.44 -15.54 -7.25
C GLY A 6 6.20 -14.47 -8.31
N LEU A 7 7.27 -13.79 -8.76
CA LEU A 7 7.20 -12.83 -9.86
C LEU A 7 6.68 -13.48 -11.14
N ARG A 8 7.27 -14.61 -11.56
CA ARG A 8 6.89 -15.31 -12.80
C ARG A 8 5.48 -15.89 -12.78
N SER A 9 4.94 -16.23 -11.61
CA SER A 9 3.56 -16.73 -11.47
C SER A 9 2.52 -15.63 -11.28
N SER A 10 2.94 -14.38 -11.07
CA SER A 10 2.04 -13.26 -10.79
C SER A 10 1.20 -12.73 -11.98
N PRO A 11 1.63 -12.80 -13.26
CA PRO A 11 0.92 -12.13 -14.35
C PRO A 11 -0.55 -12.52 -14.55
N PRO A 12 -0.98 -13.78 -14.41
CA PRO A 12 -2.40 -14.13 -14.54
C PRO A 12 -3.31 -13.41 -13.55
N LEU A 13 -2.88 -13.29 -12.29
CA LEU A 13 -3.63 -12.57 -11.27
C LEU A 13 -3.53 -11.05 -11.49
N ALA A 14 -2.34 -10.57 -11.85
CA ALA A 14 -2.09 -9.16 -12.08
C ALA A 14 -2.84 -8.62 -13.30
N GLU A 15 -2.99 -9.39 -14.37
CA GLU A 15 -3.68 -8.94 -15.57
C GLU A 15 -5.13 -8.58 -15.27
N ALA A 16 -5.82 -9.44 -14.54
CA ALA A 16 -7.20 -9.20 -14.14
C ALA A 16 -7.34 -7.93 -13.29
N MET A 17 -6.40 -7.69 -12.38
CA MET A 17 -6.39 -6.50 -11.51
C MET A 17 -5.99 -5.24 -12.28
N LEU A 18 -4.90 -5.27 -13.03
CA LEU A 18 -4.35 -4.14 -13.80
C LEU A 18 -5.31 -3.66 -14.88
N ARG A 19 -6.05 -4.55 -15.56
CA ARG A 19 -7.13 -4.15 -16.49
C ARG A 19 -8.18 -3.25 -15.84
N ARG A 20 -8.47 -3.47 -14.56
CA ARG A 20 -9.52 -2.75 -13.83
C ARG A 20 -9.03 -1.43 -13.27
N VAL A 21 -7.73 -1.33 -12.97
CA VAL A 21 -7.11 -0.12 -12.42
C VAL A 21 -6.34 0.71 -13.48
N GLU A 22 -6.36 0.29 -14.74
CA GLU A 22 -5.56 0.90 -15.81
C GLU A 22 -5.83 2.39 -16.03
N ASP A 23 -7.09 2.81 -15.91
CA ASP A 23 -7.49 4.23 -16.01
C ASP A 23 -8.45 4.58 -14.86
N LEU A 24 -7.96 4.42 -13.63
CA LEU A 24 -8.65 4.99 -12.46
C LEU A 24 -8.77 6.52 -12.63
N PRO A 25 -9.93 7.11 -12.26
CA PRO A 25 -10.11 8.54 -12.34
C PRO A 25 -9.23 9.26 -11.32
N ALA A 26 -8.80 10.49 -11.64
CA ALA A 26 -8.13 11.38 -10.71
C ALA A 26 -9.14 12.01 -9.71
N SER A 27 -9.81 11.15 -8.94
CA SER A 27 -10.86 11.47 -7.98
C SER A 27 -10.70 10.67 -6.69
N ALA A 28 -11.50 11.00 -5.68
CA ALA A 28 -11.49 10.28 -4.41
C ALA A 28 -11.82 8.79 -4.60
N GLU A 29 -12.75 8.46 -5.50
CA GLU A 29 -13.12 7.07 -5.79
C GLU A 29 -11.96 6.30 -6.44
N GLY A 30 -11.22 6.92 -7.37
CA GLY A 30 -10.05 6.30 -7.98
C GLY A 30 -8.93 6.07 -6.97
N ASP A 31 -8.67 7.05 -6.11
CA ASP A 31 -7.70 6.94 -5.02
C ASP A 31 -8.07 5.83 -4.04
N ALA A 32 -9.33 5.75 -3.63
CA ALA A 32 -9.85 4.72 -2.73
C ALA A 32 -9.66 3.31 -3.33
N VAL A 33 -9.96 3.12 -4.62
CA VAL A 33 -9.76 1.84 -5.30
C VAL A 33 -8.27 1.47 -5.35
N ALA A 34 -7.38 2.43 -5.63
CA ALA A 34 -5.94 2.18 -5.63
C ALA A 34 -5.42 1.76 -4.24
N LEU A 35 -5.89 2.42 -3.17
CA LEU A 35 -5.55 2.07 -1.79
C LEU A 35 -6.07 0.67 -1.42
N ALA A 36 -7.31 0.34 -1.80
CA ALA A 36 -7.90 -0.97 -1.57
C ALA A 36 -7.12 -2.08 -2.28
N VAL A 37 -6.69 -1.87 -3.53
CA VAL A 37 -5.84 -2.81 -4.27
C VAL A 37 -4.51 -3.03 -3.57
N ALA A 38 -3.87 -1.96 -3.08
CA ALA A 38 -2.61 -2.06 -2.36
C ALA A 38 -2.76 -2.79 -1.01
N LEU A 39 -3.83 -2.53 -0.26
CA LEU A 39 -4.11 -3.19 1.02
C LEU A 39 -4.39 -4.68 0.85
N TRP A 40 -5.32 -5.01 -0.05
CA TRP A 40 -5.87 -6.35 -0.17
C TRP A 40 -5.13 -7.24 -1.17
N GLY A 41 -4.08 -6.76 -1.84
CA GLY A 41 -3.39 -7.48 -2.92
C GLY A 41 -3.16 -8.98 -2.66
N ASN A 42 -2.69 -9.35 -1.47
CA ASN A 42 -2.46 -10.77 -1.12
C ASN A 42 -3.74 -11.60 -0.91
N GLN A 43 -4.87 -10.95 -0.60
CA GLN A 43 -6.18 -11.55 -0.37
C GLN A 43 -7.16 -11.31 -1.52
N MET A 44 -6.77 -10.55 -2.54
CA MET A 44 -7.57 -10.27 -3.73
C MET A 44 -7.67 -11.54 -4.58
N ASP A 45 -8.51 -12.46 -4.12
CA ASP A 45 -9.16 -13.40 -4.99
C ASP A 45 -10.09 -12.63 -5.94
N LEU A 46 -10.49 -13.28 -7.03
CA LEU A 46 -11.47 -12.78 -7.99
C LEU A 46 -12.83 -12.42 -7.32
N SER A 47 -13.03 -12.79 -6.05
CA SER A 47 -14.25 -12.52 -5.27
C SER A 47 -14.47 -11.05 -4.93
N ILE A 48 -13.43 -10.21 -4.83
CA ILE A 48 -13.60 -8.76 -4.61
C ILE A 48 -14.07 -8.08 -5.90
N TRP A 49 -13.64 -8.55 -7.06
CA TRP A 49 -13.97 -7.95 -8.34
C TRP A 49 -15.31 -8.49 -8.89
N PRO A 50 -16.31 -7.64 -9.13
CA PRO A 50 -17.55 -8.07 -9.75
C PRO A 50 -17.30 -8.74 -11.11
N ALA A 51 -17.97 -9.86 -11.36
CA ALA A 51 -18.04 -10.44 -12.70
C ALA A 51 -19.07 -9.67 -13.53
N GLY A 52 -18.75 -9.34 -14.79
CA GLY A 52 -19.74 -8.85 -15.76
C GLY A 52 -20.05 -7.35 -15.75
N THR A 53 -19.24 -6.49 -15.12
CA THR A 53 -19.39 -5.01 -15.20
C THR A 53 -18.63 -4.41 -16.39
N GLU A 54 -18.71 -5.03 -17.55
CA GLU A 54 -18.16 -4.47 -18.79
C GLU A 54 -19.08 -3.32 -19.25
N GLY A 55 -18.80 -2.10 -18.77
CA GLY A 55 -19.48 -0.87 -19.21
C GLY A 55 -19.91 0.09 -18.10
N ASP A 56 -20.05 -0.36 -16.85
CA ASP A 56 -20.35 0.49 -15.69
C ASP A 56 -19.18 0.50 -14.70
N ARG A 57 -18.22 1.40 -14.96
CA ARG A 57 -16.99 1.51 -14.18
C ARG A 57 -17.25 2.05 -12.78
N ALA A 58 -18.19 2.99 -12.63
CA ALA A 58 -18.53 3.58 -11.34
C ALA A 58 -19.22 2.56 -10.42
N GLY A 59 -20.19 1.80 -10.94
CA GLY A 59 -20.82 0.71 -10.21
C GLY A 59 -19.84 -0.42 -9.84
N ALA A 60 -18.87 -0.71 -10.72
CA ALA A 60 -17.81 -1.67 -10.42
C ALA A 60 -16.91 -1.22 -9.26
N PHE A 61 -16.50 0.05 -9.23
CA PHE A 61 -15.69 0.61 -8.14
C PHE A 61 -16.44 0.61 -6.81
N ALA A 62 -17.71 1.04 -6.81
CA ALA A 62 -18.52 1.03 -5.59
C ALA A 62 -18.61 -0.39 -4.97
N GLN A 63 -18.82 -1.41 -5.79
CA GLN A 63 -18.89 -2.80 -5.31
C GLN A 63 -17.55 -3.33 -4.77
N VAL A 64 -16.43 -2.91 -5.37
CA VAL A 64 -15.09 -3.26 -4.88
C VAL A 64 -14.84 -2.63 -3.53
N LEU A 65 -15.20 -1.35 -3.37
CA LEU A 65 -15.05 -0.62 -2.11
C LEU A 65 -15.96 -1.20 -1.02
N ASP A 66 -17.23 -1.52 -1.32
CA ASP A 66 -18.14 -2.17 -0.37
C ASP A 66 -17.56 -3.49 0.15
N ARG A 67 -17.11 -4.38 -0.76
CA ARG A 67 -16.51 -5.66 -0.38
C ARG A 67 -15.20 -5.52 0.38
N ALA A 68 -14.39 -4.52 0.02
CA ALA A 68 -13.16 -4.22 0.74
C ALA A 68 -13.45 -3.72 2.16
N ALA A 69 -14.52 -2.93 2.34
CA ALA A 69 -14.92 -2.35 3.62
C ALA A 69 -15.49 -3.37 4.61
N ASP A 70 -16.09 -4.47 4.14
CA ASP A 70 -16.66 -5.53 4.99
C ASP A 70 -15.65 -6.12 6.00
N HIS A 71 -14.37 -6.12 5.65
CA HIS A 71 -13.29 -6.64 6.47
C HIS A 71 -12.36 -5.56 7.06
N LEU A 72 -12.71 -4.28 6.90
CA LEU A 72 -11.98 -3.17 7.52
C LEU A 72 -12.46 -2.94 8.95
N LEU A 73 -11.53 -3.05 9.90
CA LEU A 73 -11.76 -2.74 11.32
C LEU A 73 -11.59 -1.25 11.63
N TRP A 74 -10.99 -0.51 10.70
CA TRP A 74 -10.90 0.93 10.68
C TRP A 74 -10.60 1.40 9.26
N ASP A 75 -11.11 2.58 8.87
CA ASP A 75 -11.02 3.08 7.50
C ASP A 75 -10.92 4.62 7.45
N ASP A 76 -9.69 5.13 7.34
CA ASP A 76 -9.39 6.55 7.09
C ASP A 76 -9.17 6.85 5.59
N THR A 77 -9.78 6.08 4.69
CA THR A 77 -9.62 6.32 3.24
C THR A 77 -10.04 7.73 2.85
N ASP A 78 -11.11 8.27 3.44
CA ASP A 78 -11.59 9.63 3.15
C ASP A 78 -10.54 10.71 3.48
N GLU A 79 -9.80 10.58 4.57
CA GLU A 79 -8.73 11.48 4.98
C GLU A 79 -7.59 11.45 3.96
N VAL A 80 -7.20 10.25 3.52
CA VAL A 80 -6.14 10.05 2.53
C VAL A 80 -6.55 10.64 1.18
N THR A 81 -7.76 10.38 0.71
CA THR A 81 -8.24 10.89 -0.59
C THR A 81 -8.40 12.42 -0.61
N LYS A 82 -8.79 13.04 0.51
CA LYS A 82 -8.79 14.51 0.68
C LYS A 82 -7.38 15.07 0.52
N LEU A 83 -6.39 14.48 1.22
CA LEU A 83 -4.99 14.89 1.09
C LEU A 83 -4.49 14.76 -0.35
N LEU A 84 -4.75 13.63 -1.01
CA LEU A 84 -4.35 13.43 -2.41
C LEU A 84 -4.99 14.44 -3.37
N ALA A 85 -6.24 14.84 -3.12
CA ALA A 85 -6.92 15.89 -3.89
C ALA A 85 -6.28 17.27 -3.70
N GLU A 86 -5.79 17.59 -2.50
CA GLU A 86 -5.02 18.82 -2.24
C GLU A 86 -3.68 18.79 -2.96
N ARG A 87 -2.94 17.67 -2.88
CA ARG A 87 -1.67 17.50 -3.58
C ARG A 87 -1.81 17.64 -5.09
N ARG A 88 -2.89 17.11 -5.68
CA ARG A 88 -3.21 17.34 -7.11
C ARG A 88 -3.31 18.82 -7.46
N LYS A 89 -3.97 19.63 -6.62
CA LYS A 89 -4.11 21.08 -6.83
C LYS A 89 -2.77 21.83 -6.70
N GLU A 90 -1.85 21.29 -5.91
CA GLU A 90 -0.52 21.87 -5.66
C GLU A 90 0.55 21.41 -6.68
N GLY A 91 0.17 20.64 -7.70
CA GLY A 91 1.10 20.16 -8.73
C GLY A 91 1.80 18.83 -8.40
N GLY A 92 1.25 18.07 -7.44
CA GLY A 92 1.72 16.74 -7.05
C GLY A 92 2.73 16.77 -5.90
N GLY A 93 2.49 15.93 -4.90
CA GLY A 93 3.38 15.75 -3.74
C GLY A 93 4.55 14.80 -3.99
N VAL A 94 5.45 14.69 -3.02
CA VAL A 94 6.44 13.61 -2.94
C VAL A 94 5.86 12.53 -2.03
N VAL A 95 5.74 11.30 -2.53
CA VAL A 95 5.17 10.19 -1.76
C VAL A 95 6.24 9.14 -1.50
N ASP A 96 6.37 8.72 -0.25
CA ASP A 96 7.18 7.58 0.12
C ASP A 96 6.32 6.32 0.23
N VAL A 97 6.78 5.18 -0.30
CA VAL A 97 6.13 3.88 -0.13
C VAL A 97 7.11 2.95 0.60
N VAL A 98 6.84 2.68 1.86
CA VAL A 98 7.58 1.68 2.66
C VAL A 98 7.02 0.31 2.33
N VAL A 99 7.73 -0.40 1.46
CA VAL A 99 7.30 -1.69 0.93
C VAL A 99 7.52 -2.83 1.93
N ASP A 100 6.65 -3.84 1.85
CA ASP A 100 6.76 -5.08 2.61
C ASP A 100 7.42 -6.17 1.75
N ASN A 101 6.63 -6.89 0.96
CA ASN A 101 7.06 -8.05 0.19
C ASN A 101 7.24 -7.79 -1.31
N ALA A 102 8.11 -8.56 -1.95
CA ALA A 102 8.20 -8.71 -3.39
C ALA A 102 7.05 -9.58 -3.96
N GLY A 103 7.06 -9.83 -5.27
CA GLY A 103 6.05 -10.66 -5.93
C GLY A 103 4.75 -9.90 -6.16
N PHE A 104 3.60 -10.54 -5.93
CA PHE A 104 2.30 -9.93 -6.24
C PHE A 104 1.98 -8.70 -5.38
N GLU A 105 2.41 -8.67 -4.12
CA GLU A 105 2.22 -7.50 -3.26
C GLU A 105 2.97 -6.28 -3.81
N LEU A 106 4.21 -6.47 -4.27
CA LEU A 106 4.95 -5.40 -4.93
C LEU A 106 4.24 -4.91 -6.20
N VAL A 107 3.59 -5.80 -6.95
CA VAL A 107 2.80 -5.41 -8.13
C VAL A 107 1.62 -4.50 -7.75
N THR A 108 0.96 -4.74 -6.61
CA THR A 108 -0.12 -3.85 -6.14
C THR A 108 0.41 -2.51 -5.63
N ASP A 109 1.60 -2.50 -5.02
CA ASP A 109 2.29 -1.27 -4.63
C ASP A 109 2.70 -0.43 -5.84
N LEU A 110 3.20 -1.06 -6.90
CA LEU A 110 3.52 -0.39 -8.16
C LEU A 110 2.26 0.14 -8.84
N ALA A 111 1.13 -0.58 -8.79
CA ALA A 111 -0.14 -0.09 -9.31
C ALA A 111 -0.66 1.15 -8.55
N LEU A 112 -0.54 1.17 -7.21
CA LEU A 112 -0.84 2.36 -6.40
C LEU A 112 0.07 3.53 -6.78
N ALA A 113 1.39 3.31 -6.85
CA ALA A 113 2.34 4.34 -7.24
C ALA A 113 2.08 4.88 -8.66
N ASP A 114 1.62 4.02 -9.58
CA ASP A 114 1.31 4.40 -10.97
C ASP A 114 0.08 5.30 -10.98
N HIS A 115 -0.96 4.94 -10.23
CA HIS A 115 -2.14 5.79 -10.03
C HIS A 115 -1.79 7.14 -9.39
N LEU A 116 -0.96 7.15 -8.34
CA LEU A 116 -0.56 8.39 -7.67
C LEU A 116 0.12 9.37 -8.64
N VAL A 117 1.02 8.88 -9.51
CA VAL A 117 1.69 9.74 -10.49
C VAL A 117 0.77 10.11 -11.66
N THR A 118 0.04 9.15 -12.23
CA THR A 118 -0.80 9.37 -13.41
C THR A 118 -2.04 10.24 -13.12
N SER A 119 -2.57 10.19 -11.89
CA SER A 119 -3.63 11.09 -11.42
C SER A 119 -3.13 12.50 -11.07
N GLY A 120 -1.81 12.70 -11.00
CA GLY A 120 -1.17 13.96 -10.59
C GLY A 120 -1.12 14.19 -9.08
N ALA A 121 -1.50 13.21 -8.25
CA ALA A 121 -1.42 13.32 -6.79
C ALA A 121 0.03 13.31 -6.29
N ALA A 122 0.91 12.61 -7.00
CA ALA A 122 2.34 12.59 -6.78
C ALA A 122 3.08 13.07 -8.02
N ARG A 123 4.11 13.90 -7.82
CA ARG A 123 5.11 14.18 -8.86
C ARG A 123 6.27 13.20 -8.82
N GLU A 124 6.55 12.67 -7.63
CA GLU A 124 7.61 11.69 -7.36
C GLU A 124 7.12 10.66 -6.34
N VAL A 125 7.49 9.40 -6.55
CA VAL A 125 7.31 8.30 -5.59
C VAL A 125 8.67 7.69 -5.27
N THR A 126 9.03 7.66 -3.99
CA THR A 126 10.24 6.97 -3.50
C THR A 126 9.85 5.66 -2.83
N PHE A 127 10.32 4.53 -3.37
CA PHE A 127 10.15 3.23 -2.74
C PHE A 127 11.25 3.02 -1.68
N ARG A 128 10.84 2.83 -0.43
CA ARG A 128 11.72 2.57 0.72
C ARG A 128 11.86 1.06 0.90
N VAL A 129 12.97 0.51 0.45
CA VAL A 129 13.22 -0.94 0.39
C VAL A 129 14.22 -1.38 1.45
N LYS A 130 14.27 -2.69 1.71
CA LYS A 130 15.27 -3.27 2.61
C LYS A 130 16.67 -3.20 1.99
N ALA A 131 17.69 -2.95 2.81
CA ALA A 131 19.09 -2.90 2.36
C ALA A 131 19.72 -4.27 2.06
N HIS A 132 19.17 -5.34 2.63
CA HIS A 132 19.60 -6.71 2.36
C HIS A 132 18.44 -7.70 2.56
N PRO A 133 18.53 -8.94 2.01
CA PRO A 133 17.50 -9.96 2.19
C PRO A 133 17.13 -10.13 3.67
N THR A 134 15.85 -9.95 3.97
CA THR A 134 15.26 -10.03 5.32
C THR A 134 13.86 -10.64 5.15
N PHE A 135 13.37 -11.39 6.14
CA PHE A 135 12.04 -12.06 6.11
C PHE A 135 11.65 -12.81 4.82
N VAL A 136 12.62 -13.43 4.11
CA VAL A 136 12.43 -14.27 2.90
C VAL A 136 11.85 -13.53 1.68
N SER A 137 10.68 -12.92 1.80
CA SER A 137 9.93 -12.26 0.74
C SER A 137 10.13 -10.75 0.66
N ASP A 138 10.82 -10.10 1.61
CA ASP A 138 10.97 -8.65 1.58
C ASP A 138 11.56 -8.13 0.26
N ALA A 139 10.98 -7.04 -0.22
CA ALA A 139 11.40 -6.37 -1.44
C ALA A 139 12.73 -5.62 -1.26
N LEU A 140 13.62 -5.83 -2.22
CA LEU A 140 14.87 -5.11 -2.42
C LEU A 140 14.77 -4.25 -3.68
N GLU A 141 15.76 -3.38 -3.88
CA GLU A 141 15.86 -2.53 -5.06
C GLU A 141 15.81 -3.32 -6.38
N ASN A 142 16.54 -4.43 -6.46
CA ASN A 142 16.52 -5.28 -7.65
C ASN A 142 15.14 -5.92 -7.90
N ASP A 143 14.39 -6.28 -6.86
CA ASP A 143 13.06 -6.88 -7.07
C ASP A 143 12.10 -5.88 -7.71
N LEU A 144 12.22 -4.59 -7.40
CA LEU A 144 11.43 -3.53 -8.02
C LEU A 144 11.76 -3.38 -9.50
N VAL A 145 13.05 -3.24 -9.83
CA VAL A 145 13.50 -3.09 -11.21
C VAL A 145 13.15 -4.33 -12.04
N GLU A 146 13.46 -5.53 -11.52
CA GLU A 146 13.15 -6.80 -12.19
C GLU A 146 11.64 -6.99 -12.38
N THR A 147 10.80 -6.55 -11.44
CA THR A 147 9.34 -6.61 -11.60
C THR A 147 8.88 -5.72 -12.74
N ALA A 148 9.35 -4.47 -12.79
CA ALA A 148 8.99 -3.53 -13.86
C ALA A 148 9.45 -4.03 -15.24
N GLU A 149 10.68 -4.51 -15.34
CA GLU A 149 11.23 -5.06 -16.59
C GLU A 149 10.54 -6.35 -17.02
N HIS A 150 10.26 -7.25 -16.07
CA HIS A 150 9.53 -8.50 -16.35
C HIS A 150 8.16 -8.21 -16.95
N TYR A 151 7.40 -7.30 -16.34
CA TYR A 151 6.08 -6.91 -16.82
C TYR A 151 6.18 -6.20 -18.18
N ALA A 152 7.13 -5.29 -18.35
CA ALA A 152 7.32 -4.57 -19.63
C ALA A 152 7.65 -5.51 -20.81
N GLY A 153 8.33 -6.63 -20.51
CA GLY A 153 8.72 -7.66 -21.48
C GLY A 153 7.67 -8.74 -21.73
N LEU A 154 6.49 -8.68 -21.09
CA LEU A 154 5.41 -9.62 -21.40
C LEU A 154 4.88 -9.36 -22.82
N GLU A 155 4.64 -10.45 -23.54
CA GLU A 155 4.16 -10.45 -24.93
C GLU A 155 2.80 -11.17 -25.03
N GLY A 156 2.05 -10.88 -26.11
CA GLY A 156 0.74 -11.48 -26.38
C GLY A 156 -0.45 -10.69 -25.81
N GLU A 157 -1.64 -10.95 -26.36
CA GLU A 157 -2.89 -10.28 -25.93
C GLU A 157 -3.38 -10.75 -24.55
N GLU A 158 -2.90 -11.90 -24.07
CA GLU A 158 -3.28 -12.44 -22.76
C GLU A 158 -2.88 -11.51 -21.62
N PHE A 159 -1.65 -10.96 -21.65
CA PHE A 159 -1.07 -10.13 -20.59
C PHE A 159 -0.90 -8.66 -21.00
N ARG A 160 -1.84 -8.15 -21.81
CA ARG A 160 -1.75 -6.82 -22.41
C ARG A 160 -1.73 -5.70 -21.36
N ALA A 161 -2.55 -5.79 -20.31
CA ALA A 161 -2.59 -4.77 -19.27
C ALA A 161 -1.31 -4.79 -18.43
N CYS A 162 -0.81 -5.98 -18.08
CA CYS A 162 0.50 -6.17 -17.45
C CYS A 162 1.61 -5.54 -18.28
N ALA A 163 1.67 -5.82 -19.59
CA ALA A 163 2.67 -5.27 -20.49
C ALA A 163 2.61 -3.74 -20.59
N LYS A 164 1.40 -3.17 -20.63
CA LYS A 164 1.22 -1.71 -20.65
C LYS A 164 1.65 -1.07 -19.33
N ALA A 165 1.25 -1.65 -18.19
CA ALA A 165 1.64 -1.17 -16.87
C ALA A 165 3.16 -1.24 -16.68
N GLY A 166 3.79 -2.38 -16.97
CA GLY A 166 5.24 -2.54 -16.87
C GLY A 166 6.03 -1.52 -17.70
N LYS A 167 5.59 -1.23 -18.94
CA LYS A 167 6.20 -0.18 -19.76
C LYS A 167 6.11 1.20 -19.09
N ARG A 168 4.95 1.56 -18.53
CA ARG A 168 4.82 2.81 -17.76
C ARG A 168 5.75 2.82 -16.55
N TRP A 169 5.82 1.74 -15.78
CA TRP A 169 6.68 1.64 -14.60
C TRP A 169 8.16 1.83 -14.94
N VAL A 170 8.63 1.19 -16.02
CA VAL A 170 9.97 1.40 -16.56
C VAL A 170 10.18 2.88 -16.96
N ASP A 171 9.19 3.51 -17.57
CA ASP A 171 9.27 4.93 -17.92
C ASP A 171 9.27 5.86 -16.69
N HIS A 172 8.55 5.52 -15.62
CA HIS A 172 8.59 6.25 -14.35
C HIS A 172 9.99 6.19 -13.72
N LEU A 173 10.60 5.01 -13.70
CA LEU A 173 11.96 4.80 -13.20
C LEU A 173 12.98 5.56 -14.05
N LYS A 174 12.93 5.44 -15.38
CA LYS A 174 13.85 6.14 -16.29
C LYS A 174 13.73 7.66 -16.22
N ALA A 175 12.53 8.16 -16.00
CA ALA A 175 12.28 9.60 -15.90
C ALA A 175 12.54 10.16 -14.50
N GLY A 176 12.93 9.34 -13.52
CA GLY A 176 13.12 9.76 -12.13
C GLY A 176 11.83 10.15 -11.40
N ARG A 177 10.65 9.84 -11.97
CA ARG A 177 9.37 9.99 -11.27
C ARG A 177 9.23 8.94 -10.18
N TRP A 178 9.82 7.77 -10.39
CA TRP A 178 10.00 6.77 -9.36
C TRP A 178 11.47 6.64 -9.01
N THR A 179 11.77 6.62 -7.72
CA THR A 179 13.12 6.36 -7.20
C THR A 179 13.06 5.26 -6.16
N CYS A 180 14.20 4.62 -5.90
CA CYS A 180 14.31 3.57 -4.91
C CYS A 180 15.41 3.96 -3.92
N GLN A 181 15.13 3.84 -2.63
CA GLN A 181 16.10 4.11 -1.57
C GLN A 181 16.12 2.93 -0.60
N ASN A 182 17.26 2.25 -0.56
CA ASN A 182 17.52 1.23 0.43
C ASN A 182 18.12 1.85 1.70
N GLU A 183 17.77 1.32 2.87
CA GLU A 183 18.36 1.78 4.12
C GLU A 183 18.39 0.68 5.20
N ASN A 184 19.48 0.65 5.98
CA ASN A 184 19.69 -0.33 7.06
C ASN A 184 18.65 -0.23 8.17
N PHE A 185 17.99 0.92 8.34
CA PHE A 185 16.90 1.04 9.30
C PHE A 185 15.77 0.04 8.99
N TRP A 186 15.46 -0.20 7.72
CA TRP A 186 14.33 -1.04 7.35
C TRP A 186 14.53 -2.52 7.67
N VAL A 187 15.77 -2.96 7.91
CA VAL A 187 16.14 -4.33 8.27
C VAL A 187 16.40 -4.52 9.77
N GLN A 188 16.23 -3.47 10.58
CA GLN A 188 16.38 -3.52 12.03
C GLN A 188 15.03 -3.77 12.72
N PRO A 189 15.03 -4.36 13.94
CA PRO A 189 13.81 -4.59 14.72
C PRO A 189 13.27 -3.30 15.38
N SER A 190 13.95 -2.17 15.19
CA SER A 190 13.64 -0.90 15.87
C SER A 190 12.25 -0.39 15.51
N ALA A 191 11.59 0.19 16.51
CA ALA A 191 10.34 0.90 16.31
C ALA A 191 10.56 2.14 15.44
N MET A 192 9.54 2.58 14.71
CA MET A 192 9.69 3.72 13.78
C MET A 192 9.89 5.06 14.49
N TRP A 193 9.57 5.20 15.79
CA TRP A 193 9.97 6.39 16.53
C TRP A 193 11.48 6.51 16.74
N GLU A 194 12.23 5.40 16.62
CA GLU A 194 13.69 5.33 16.72
C GLU A 194 14.41 5.59 15.39
N MET A 195 13.69 6.01 14.34
CA MET A 195 14.30 6.43 13.07
C MET A 195 15.43 7.44 13.31
N SER A 196 16.53 7.29 12.58
CA SER A 196 17.66 8.22 12.64
C SER A 196 17.20 9.63 12.27
N PRO A 197 17.87 10.69 12.77
CA PRO A 197 17.55 12.06 12.37
C PRO A 197 17.58 12.25 10.85
N ALA A 198 18.54 11.63 10.15
CA ALA A 198 18.66 11.72 8.69
C ALA A 198 17.47 11.07 7.96
N LEU A 199 17.00 9.91 8.41
CA LEU A 199 15.82 9.25 7.83
C LEU A 199 14.56 10.05 8.12
N ARG A 200 14.40 10.57 9.35
CA ARG A 200 13.27 11.45 9.70
C ARG A 200 13.22 12.69 8.81
N GLU A 201 14.35 13.37 8.62
CA GLU A 201 14.45 14.54 7.74
C GLU A 201 14.17 14.15 6.27
N SER A 202 14.59 12.96 5.85
CA SER A 202 14.29 12.46 4.51
C SER A 202 12.80 12.27 4.26
N LEU A 203 12.10 11.63 5.21
CA LEU A 203 10.65 11.41 5.13
C LEU A 203 9.84 12.69 5.35
N ALA A 204 10.35 13.64 6.15
CA ALA A 204 9.71 14.94 6.37
C ALA A 204 9.63 15.79 5.10
N ARG A 205 10.52 15.55 4.12
CA ARG A 205 10.42 16.16 2.78
C ARG A 205 9.27 15.58 1.97
N GLY A 206 8.82 14.37 2.33
CA GLY A 206 7.66 13.72 1.76
C GLY A 206 6.37 14.39 2.22
N ASN A 207 5.41 14.49 1.32
CA ASN A 207 4.08 15.00 1.58
C ASN A 207 3.11 13.90 2.08
N LEU A 208 3.47 12.62 1.93
CA LEU A 208 2.75 11.46 2.42
C LEU A 208 3.69 10.24 2.45
N THR A 209 3.64 9.44 3.51
CA THR A 209 4.25 8.10 3.55
C THR A 209 3.18 7.02 3.59
N VAL A 210 3.21 6.09 2.63
CA VAL A 210 2.41 4.87 2.63
C VAL A 210 3.23 3.75 3.26
N VAL A 211 2.76 3.18 4.36
CA VAL A 211 3.42 2.07 5.06
C VAL A 211 2.64 0.78 4.81
N LYS A 212 3.26 -0.19 4.15
CA LYS A 212 2.63 -1.46 3.77
C LYS A 212 2.91 -2.58 4.77
N GLY A 213 1.90 -3.40 5.03
CA GLY A 213 2.08 -4.74 5.59
C GLY A 213 2.21 -4.79 7.12
N ASP A 214 2.14 -6.01 7.64
CA ASP A 214 2.04 -6.28 9.08
C ASP A 214 3.36 -6.01 9.82
N ALA A 215 4.51 -6.39 9.23
CA ALA A 215 5.81 -6.20 9.85
C ALA A 215 6.13 -4.70 10.06
N ASN A 216 5.82 -3.86 9.07
CA ASN A 216 5.99 -2.42 9.22
C ASN A 216 4.97 -1.82 10.20
N TYR A 217 3.73 -2.29 10.21
CA TYR A 217 2.72 -1.83 11.17
C TYR A 217 3.11 -2.11 12.63
N ARG A 218 3.64 -3.30 12.90
CA ARG A 218 4.18 -3.65 14.22
C ARG A 218 5.29 -2.68 14.62
N ARG A 219 6.16 -2.29 13.68
CA ARG A 219 7.21 -1.30 13.94
C ARG A 219 6.68 0.12 14.13
N LEU A 220 5.58 0.51 13.47
CA LEU A 220 4.90 1.78 13.73
C LEU A 220 4.42 1.87 15.19
N LEU A 221 3.95 0.75 15.73
CA LEU A 221 3.46 0.64 17.11
C LEU A 221 4.51 0.12 18.11
N GLY A 222 5.74 -0.08 17.63
CA GLY A 222 6.88 -0.65 18.36
C GLY A 222 6.60 -1.99 19.03
N ASP A 223 5.69 -2.78 18.46
CA ASP A 223 5.29 -4.11 18.92
C ASP A 223 4.85 -4.11 20.40
N ARG A 224 4.21 -3.02 20.85
CA ARG A 224 3.73 -2.84 22.22
C ARG A 224 2.26 -3.22 22.38
N THR A 225 1.86 -3.46 23.61
CA THR A 225 0.45 -3.62 23.99
C THR A 225 -0.19 -2.24 24.08
N TRP A 226 -1.11 -1.97 23.15
CA TRP A 226 -1.97 -0.78 23.13
C TRP A 226 -3.41 -1.23 23.39
N ASP A 227 -4.25 -0.34 23.93
CA ASP A 227 -5.69 -0.54 23.87
C ASP A 227 -6.12 -0.44 22.41
N HIS A 228 -6.69 -1.52 21.89
CA HIS A 228 -6.98 -1.63 20.46
C HIS A 228 -7.95 -0.56 19.98
N SER A 229 -8.80 0.02 20.83
CA SER A 229 -9.79 1.03 20.42
C SER A 229 -9.53 2.40 21.03
N ALA A 230 -9.09 2.48 22.29
CA ALA A 230 -8.93 3.76 22.98
C ALA A 230 -7.68 4.54 22.55
N ASP A 231 -6.61 3.84 22.16
CA ASP A 231 -5.38 4.49 21.69
C ASP A 231 -5.51 4.80 20.20
N ALA A 232 -5.88 6.03 19.84
CA ALA A 232 -6.08 6.41 18.45
C ALA A 232 -4.76 6.38 17.65
N PHE A 233 -4.81 5.96 16.38
CA PHE A 233 -3.61 5.93 15.52
C PHE A 233 -2.96 7.31 15.36
N GLN A 234 -3.77 8.36 15.30
CA GLN A 234 -3.30 9.75 15.31
C GLN A 234 -2.48 10.09 16.56
N ASP A 235 -2.91 9.65 17.74
CA ASP A 235 -2.24 9.96 19.01
C ASP A 235 -0.98 9.10 19.25
N VAL A 236 -0.90 7.93 18.61
CA VAL A 236 0.26 7.05 18.70
C VAL A 236 1.26 7.34 17.59
N VAL A 237 0.86 7.13 16.33
CA VAL A 237 1.76 7.24 15.16
C VAL A 237 1.81 8.67 14.66
N GLY A 238 0.65 9.34 14.54
CA GLY A 238 0.59 10.74 14.13
C GLY A 238 1.38 11.68 15.06
N ALA A 239 1.54 11.30 16.33
CA ALA A 239 2.29 12.07 17.32
C ALA A 239 3.83 12.08 17.12
N TYR A 240 4.40 11.19 16.29
CA TYR A 240 5.85 11.18 16.07
C TYR A 240 6.30 11.07 14.61
N PHE A 241 5.44 10.60 13.71
CA PHE A 241 5.83 10.35 12.33
C PHE A 241 6.14 11.67 11.62
N PRO A 242 7.23 11.79 10.84
CA PRO A 242 7.73 13.09 10.35
C PRO A 242 6.88 13.80 9.29
N CYS A 243 5.82 13.17 8.79
CA CYS A 243 4.92 13.70 7.76
C CYS A 243 3.58 12.94 7.82
N PRO A 244 2.56 13.31 7.02
CA PRO A 244 1.35 12.52 6.90
C PRO A 244 1.68 11.07 6.54
N VAL A 245 1.03 10.13 7.21
CA VAL A 245 1.30 8.70 7.07
C VAL A 245 -0.01 7.94 6.95
N VAL A 246 -0.07 7.03 5.99
CA VAL A 246 -1.13 6.04 5.89
C VAL A 246 -0.55 4.64 6.05
N ALA A 247 -1.10 3.86 6.96
CA ALA A 247 -0.75 2.47 7.14
C ALA A 247 -1.82 1.58 6.49
N LEU A 248 -1.40 0.75 5.53
CA LEU A 248 -2.25 -0.23 4.84
C LEU A 248 -1.84 -1.62 5.31
N ARG A 249 -2.63 -2.21 6.22
CA ARG A 249 -2.24 -3.44 6.91
C ARG A 249 -3.38 -4.44 6.98
N THR A 250 -3.11 -5.67 6.54
CA THR A 250 -3.87 -6.85 6.94
C THR A 250 -3.35 -7.39 8.27
N LEU A 251 -4.24 -7.79 9.18
CA LEU A 251 -3.89 -8.19 10.54
C LEU A 251 -3.27 -9.59 10.56
N LYS A 252 -1.97 -9.67 10.87
CA LYS A 252 -1.21 -10.93 11.01
C LYS A 252 -0.45 -11.03 12.34
N ALA A 253 -0.79 -10.17 13.30
CA ALA A 253 -0.21 -10.12 14.64
C ALA A 253 -1.14 -9.41 15.63
N GLU A 254 -1.03 -9.78 16.91
CA GLU A 254 -1.84 -9.29 18.05
C GLU A 254 -1.47 -7.87 18.52
N VAL A 255 -1.16 -6.98 17.58
CA VAL A 255 -0.79 -5.58 17.83
C VAL A 255 -1.70 -4.69 17.03
N ALA A 256 -2.47 -3.83 17.68
CA ALA A 256 -3.37 -2.88 17.03
C ALA A 256 -3.64 -1.67 17.92
N CYS A 257 -4.15 -0.60 17.35
CA CYS A 257 -4.61 0.61 18.00
C CYS A 257 -5.72 1.22 17.13
N GLY A 258 -6.53 2.14 17.65
CA GLY A 258 -7.51 2.92 16.88
C GLY A 258 -8.61 2.13 16.17
N LEU A 259 -8.87 0.88 16.52
CA LEU A 259 -9.91 0.03 15.92
C LEU A 259 -11.31 0.46 16.36
N ASP A 260 -12.28 0.29 15.45
CA ASP A 260 -13.69 0.38 15.81
C ASP A 260 -14.06 -0.74 16.79
N LYS A 261 -14.62 -0.35 17.94
CA LYS A 261 -14.90 -1.26 19.05
C LYS A 261 -15.93 -2.33 18.69
N GLU A 262 -16.96 -1.98 17.93
CA GLU A 262 -18.03 -2.91 17.56
C GLU A 262 -17.55 -3.90 16.50
N LYS A 263 -16.81 -3.42 15.49
CA LYS A 263 -16.20 -4.27 14.47
C LYS A 263 -15.17 -5.22 15.06
N ALA A 264 -14.31 -4.75 15.96
CA ALA A 264 -13.33 -5.59 16.64
C ALA A 264 -14.00 -6.66 17.51
N ALA A 265 -15.06 -6.30 18.26
CA ALA A 265 -15.82 -7.26 19.06
C ALA A 265 -16.50 -8.32 18.20
N LYS A 266 -17.06 -7.93 17.05
CA LYS A 266 -17.65 -8.87 16.09
C LYS A 266 -16.58 -9.81 15.51
N ALA A 267 -15.44 -9.28 15.08
CA ALA A 267 -14.34 -10.08 14.55
C ALA A 267 -13.84 -11.12 15.57
N ALA A 268 -13.71 -10.72 16.83
CA ALA A 268 -13.31 -11.61 17.94
C ALA A 268 -14.35 -12.68 18.27
N ALA A 269 -15.65 -12.41 18.07
CA ALA A 269 -16.70 -13.40 18.24
C ALA A 269 -16.74 -14.40 17.07
N ASP A 270 -16.39 -13.96 15.86
CA ASP A 270 -16.42 -14.78 14.65
C ASP A 270 -15.21 -15.74 14.53
N ASP A 271 -14.02 -15.32 14.96
CA ASP A 271 -12.78 -16.11 14.89
C ASP A 271 -11.81 -15.74 16.01
N GLU A 272 -11.35 -16.71 16.80
CA GLU A 272 -10.38 -16.50 17.87
C GLU A 272 -9.01 -15.99 17.35
N ASN A 273 -8.68 -16.28 16.10
CA ASN A 273 -7.43 -15.88 15.45
C ASN A 273 -7.57 -14.65 14.54
N TRP A 274 -8.64 -13.85 14.71
CA TRP A 274 -8.95 -12.70 13.85
C TRP A 274 -7.81 -11.68 13.67
N MET A 275 -6.92 -11.55 14.66
CA MET A 275 -5.77 -10.64 14.58
C MET A 275 -4.59 -11.21 13.79
N CYS A 276 -4.58 -12.51 13.51
CA CYS A 276 -3.41 -13.25 13.04
C CYS A 276 -3.65 -14.00 11.72
N ASN A 277 -4.90 -14.11 11.27
CA ASN A 277 -5.28 -14.89 10.09
C ASN A 277 -5.24 -14.10 8.77
N GLY A 278 -4.97 -12.79 8.81
CA GLY A 278 -4.92 -11.91 7.64
C GLY A 278 -6.28 -11.52 7.04
N LYS A 279 -7.40 -12.02 7.60
CA LYS A 279 -8.76 -11.81 7.08
C LYS A 279 -9.22 -10.35 7.20
N TYR A 280 -8.79 -9.67 8.25
CA TYR A 280 -9.18 -8.29 8.54
C TYR A 280 -8.07 -7.31 8.18
N GLY A 281 -8.45 -6.07 7.91
CA GLY A 281 -7.52 -5.01 7.54
C GLY A 281 -7.83 -3.68 8.21
N VAL A 282 -6.90 -2.75 8.11
CA VAL A 282 -7.07 -1.35 8.50
C VAL A 282 -6.45 -0.43 7.44
N VAL A 283 -7.12 0.70 7.22
CA VAL A 283 -6.53 1.89 6.61
C VAL A 283 -6.46 2.93 7.71
N HIS A 284 -5.27 3.16 8.26
CA HIS A 284 -5.07 4.15 9.32
C HIS A 284 -4.31 5.35 8.79
N PHE A 285 -4.81 6.55 9.05
CA PHE A 285 -4.16 7.80 8.69
C PHE A 285 -3.70 8.55 9.95
N GLY A 286 -2.52 9.15 9.87
CA GLY A 286 -2.01 10.09 10.86
C GLY A 286 -1.44 11.32 10.18
N SER A 287 -1.68 12.51 10.72
CA SER A 287 -1.15 13.76 10.16
C SER A 287 0.37 13.87 10.26
N GLY A 288 0.99 13.20 11.25
CA GLY A 288 2.40 13.37 11.57
C GLY A 288 2.72 14.68 12.29
N VAL A 289 3.98 14.85 12.70
CA VAL A 289 4.50 16.06 13.33
C VAL A 289 4.96 17.06 12.28
N GLY A 290 4.31 18.22 12.22
CA GLY A 290 4.69 19.32 11.30
C GLY A 290 3.94 19.35 9.97
N ALA A 291 2.87 18.55 9.83
CA ALA A 291 1.89 18.67 8.73
C ALA A 291 0.93 19.85 8.94
#